data_AF-A0AAU2Z989-F1
#
_entry.id   AF-A0AAU2Z989-F1
#
_cell.length_a   1.000
_cell.length_b   1.000
_cell.length_c   1.000
_cell.angle_alpha   90.00
_cell.angle_beta   90.00
_cell.angle_gamma   90.00
#
_symmetry.space_group_name_H-M   'P 1'
#
loop_
_entity.id
_entity.type
_entity.pdbx_description
1 polymer ?
#
loop_
_entity_poly.entity_id
_entity_poly.type
_entity_poly.pdbx_seq_one_letter_code
_entity_poly.pdbx_strand_id
1 'polypeptide(L)'
;MRRGRVRLKACVHAAARAVRAAVRGLVRRVRTRRTRVRRTRGRRLRRALAVLLVLLLSLVGAAVVAYKMTDIPEPHPETAMQSTVFVDSHGDYLGRRGPVDRQEVPLSQVPGHVQEAVIAAENRSFRTDTGIAPTAIARAALAAVTGGAPQGGSTITQQYVKNALLSPEQTLSRKAREALIAVKLDRTRSKDEILAGYLNTVYFGRGAAGIQAAARNYFGVDAKELTASQGAALASIVNIPSYYEKAGSDPEVTAKLVSRWEWVLDAMADSGAITAAQRGSARFPAFRFYPPGDTDGQRQYLIDAAAAEAADRLGITQDELARGGYTVHTTFDLTAQNAAAELVDDAKPSAKDLQLHTSVVALVPGDGAVRVLYGGADYARQPFNDALDGAVEAGTALEPFAWTKLGDPLSGLPREAAPTPLRLASAWATAAARGTYAAPYTVGKITRAGHAVYTAHPRTRTAMEPYATDVIAKYAYRESGSLATHTGGAGTRTLWQTTYDEQLTVTVALFAQHPAEGKLPARTAQLPSGTSELALRVNSDVRNRLVPSPWGAAIPAPKPTSEPEQNSE
;
A
#
# COMPACT_ATOMS: atom_id res chain seq x y z
N MET A 1 75.67 -62.89 76.20
CA MET A 1 74.92 -61.99 75.28
C MET A 1 74.51 -62.61 73.91
N ARG A 2 74.19 -63.92 73.80
CA ARG A 2 73.89 -64.57 72.49
C ARG A 2 72.45 -65.06 72.25
N ARG A 3 71.52 -64.89 73.20
CA ARG A 3 70.11 -65.33 73.05
C ARG A 3 69.10 -64.22 72.69
N GLY A 4 69.48 -62.94 72.77
CA GLY A 4 68.58 -61.79 72.44
C GLY A 4 68.44 -61.45 70.96
N ARG A 5 69.44 -61.77 70.11
CA ARG A 5 69.45 -61.38 68.69
C ARG A 5 68.66 -62.31 67.76
N VAL A 6 68.30 -63.51 68.19
CA VAL A 6 67.58 -64.50 67.35
C VAL A 6 66.07 -64.27 67.39
N ARG A 7 65.50 -63.86 68.53
CA ARG A 7 64.05 -63.54 68.65
C ARG A 7 63.66 -62.23 67.95
N LEU A 8 64.56 -61.24 67.91
CA LEU A 8 64.29 -59.96 67.25
C LEU A 8 64.23 -60.09 65.71
N LYS A 9 65.13 -60.89 65.11
CA LYS A 9 65.13 -61.13 63.65
C LYS A 9 63.90 -61.91 63.17
N ALA A 10 63.38 -62.84 63.97
CA ALA A 10 62.17 -63.60 63.67
C ALA A 10 60.90 -62.73 63.74
N CYS A 11 60.77 -61.86 64.75
CA CYS A 11 59.65 -60.91 64.84
C CYS A 11 59.66 -59.88 63.69
N VAL A 12 60.83 -59.36 63.32
CA VAL A 12 60.95 -58.39 62.20
C VAL A 12 60.61 -59.04 60.86
N HIS A 13 60.99 -60.31 60.63
CA HIS A 13 60.62 -61.03 59.40
C HIS A 13 59.12 -61.37 59.34
N ALA A 14 58.51 -61.73 60.46
CA ALA A 14 57.07 -61.98 60.54
C ALA A 14 56.25 -60.69 60.31
N ALA A 15 56.64 -59.58 60.95
CA ALA A 15 56.02 -58.28 60.75
C ALA A 15 56.18 -57.78 59.31
N ALA A 16 57.36 -57.94 58.71
CA ALA A 16 57.61 -57.56 57.31
C ALA A 16 56.78 -58.39 56.31
N ARG A 17 56.55 -59.68 56.58
CA ARG A 17 55.66 -60.53 55.76
C ARG A 17 54.18 -60.14 55.92
N ALA A 18 53.73 -59.84 57.13
CA ALA A 18 52.36 -59.39 57.39
C ALA A 18 52.07 -58.03 56.71
N VAL A 19 53.00 -57.08 56.80
CA VAL A 19 52.90 -55.77 56.13
C VAL A 19 52.91 -55.93 54.60
N ARG A 20 53.78 -56.77 54.03
CA ARG A 20 53.77 -57.03 52.57
C ARG A 20 52.47 -57.71 52.10
N ALA A 21 51.90 -58.61 52.89
CA ALA A 21 50.62 -59.25 52.58
C ALA A 21 49.44 -58.26 52.66
N ALA A 22 49.40 -57.40 53.68
CA ALA A 22 48.41 -56.35 53.83
C ALA A 22 48.48 -55.30 52.71
N VAL A 23 49.70 -54.86 52.34
CA VAL A 23 49.93 -53.93 51.23
C VAL A 23 49.53 -54.56 49.89
N ARG A 24 49.85 -55.83 49.64
CA ARG A 24 49.39 -56.54 48.43
C ARG A 24 47.86 -56.68 48.39
N GLY A 25 47.21 -56.94 49.52
CA GLY A 25 45.75 -57.00 49.64
C GLY A 25 45.07 -55.64 49.38
N LEU A 26 45.65 -54.56 49.90
CA LEU A 26 45.17 -53.19 49.70
C LEU A 26 45.34 -52.74 48.23
N VAL A 27 46.52 -52.98 47.64
CA VAL A 27 46.79 -52.67 46.23
C VAL A 27 45.87 -53.48 45.29
N ARG A 28 45.58 -54.75 45.61
CA ARG A 28 44.65 -55.58 44.84
C ARG A 28 43.20 -55.10 44.97
N ARG A 29 42.76 -54.66 46.16
CA ARG A 29 41.43 -54.03 46.38
C ARG A 29 41.28 -52.66 45.70
N VAL A 30 42.35 -51.86 45.63
CA VAL A 30 42.37 -50.56 44.94
C VAL A 30 42.38 -50.74 43.42
N ARG A 31 43.12 -51.73 42.88
CA ARG A 31 43.10 -52.09 41.44
C ARG A 31 41.75 -52.66 40.98
N THR A 32 41.09 -53.49 41.80
CA THR A 32 39.75 -54.03 41.49
C THR A 32 38.65 -52.98 41.61
N ARG A 33 38.72 -52.03 42.56
CA ARG A 33 37.79 -50.88 42.61
C ARG A 33 37.98 -49.94 41.41
N ARG A 34 39.21 -49.58 41.02
CA ARG A 34 39.48 -48.70 39.85
C ARG A 34 39.01 -49.32 38.52
N THR A 35 39.15 -50.63 38.34
CA THR A 35 38.66 -51.34 37.14
C THR A 35 37.14 -51.51 37.12
N ARG A 36 36.49 -51.71 38.28
CA ARG A 36 35.02 -51.78 38.39
C ARG A 36 34.34 -50.43 38.16
N VAL A 37 34.93 -49.33 38.63
CA VAL A 37 34.44 -47.95 38.41
C VAL A 37 34.62 -47.48 36.95
N ARG A 38 35.71 -47.87 36.27
CA ARG A 38 35.88 -47.65 34.81
C ARG A 38 34.87 -48.45 33.98
N ARG A 39 34.59 -49.71 34.35
CA ARG A 39 33.58 -50.56 33.67
C ARG A 39 32.15 -50.06 33.84
N THR A 40 31.78 -49.47 34.99
CA THR A 40 30.43 -48.93 35.21
C THR A 40 30.20 -47.59 34.50
N ARG A 41 31.19 -46.70 34.43
CA ARG A 41 31.11 -45.46 33.64
C ARG A 41 30.96 -45.73 32.14
N GLY A 42 31.73 -46.67 31.57
CA GLY A 42 31.60 -47.07 30.16
C GLY A 42 30.30 -47.84 29.84
N ARG A 43 29.68 -48.51 30.81
CA ARG A 43 28.33 -49.09 30.66
C ARG A 43 27.23 -48.02 30.75
N ARG A 44 27.36 -47.04 31.64
CA ARG A 44 26.43 -45.90 31.74
C ARG A 44 26.49 -45.00 30.50
N LEU A 45 27.69 -44.71 29.98
CA LEU A 45 27.85 -43.95 28.74
C LEU A 45 27.24 -44.67 27.53
N ARG A 46 27.48 -45.99 27.38
CA ARG A 46 26.84 -46.79 26.32
C ARG A 46 25.32 -46.84 26.45
N ARG A 47 24.79 -46.96 27.66
CA ARG A 47 23.34 -46.88 27.90
C ARG A 47 22.78 -45.49 27.56
N ALA A 48 23.48 -44.41 27.94
CA ALA A 48 23.08 -43.06 27.59
C ALA A 48 23.11 -42.82 26.07
N LEU A 49 24.14 -43.30 25.37
CA LEU A 49 24.22 -43.24 23.90
C LEU A 49 23.14 -44.10 23.23
N ALA A 50 22.84 -45.30 23.77
CA ALA A 50 21.76 -46.14 23.26
C ALA A 50 20.39 -45.49 23.48
N VAL A 51 20.14 -44.89 24.64
CA VAL A 51 18.92 -44.13 24.92
C VAL A 51 18.81 -42.92 23.99
N LEU A 52 19.91 -42.17 23.80
CA LEU A 52 19.95 -41.05 22.86
C LEU A 52 19.67 -41.50 21.42
N LEU A 53 20.24 -42.63 20.99
CA LEU A 53 19.99 -43.19 19.66
C LEU A 53 18.54 -43.63 19.50
N VAL A 54 17.96 -44.30 20.49
CA VAL A 54 16.54 -44.68 20.48
C VAL A 54 15.65 -43.43 20.44
N LEU A 55 15.96 -42.40 21.23
CA LEU A 55 15.23 -41.13 21.19
C LEU A 55 15.31 -40.46 19.81
N LEU A 56 16.50 -40.43 19.20
CA LEU A 56 16.70 -39.92 17.84
C LEU A 56 15.91 -40.72 16.80
N LEU A 57 15.96 -42.05 16.86
CA LEU A 57 15.21 -42.92 15.94
C LEU A 57 13.70 -42.77 16.12
N SER A 58 13.22 -42.68 17.36
CA SER A 58 11.81 -42.40 17.67
C SER A 58 11.37 -41.04 17.15
N LEU A 59 12.23 -40.00 17.28
CA LEU A 59 11.96 -38.67 16.76
C LEU A 59 11.90 -38.67 15.22
N VAL A 60 12.82 -39.37 14.56
CA VAL A 60 12.81 -39.54 13.10
C VAL A 60 11.58 -40.32 12.66
N GLY A 61 11.23 -41.42 13.34
CA GLY A 61 10.02 -42.20 13.06
C GLY A 61 8.75 -41.36 13.20
N ALA A 62 8.63 -40.59 14.27
CA ALA A 62 7.52 -39.66 14.49
C ALA A 62 7.45 -38.59 13.39
N ALA A 63 8.59 -38.02 12.97
CA ALA A 63 8.65 -37.05 11.88
C ALA A 63 8.24 -37.66 10.53
N VAL A 64 8.61 -38.91 10.24
CA VAL A 64 8.20 -39.64 9.02
C VAL A 64 6.70 -39.91 9.03
N VAL A 65 6.13 -40.36 10.15
CA VAL A 65 4.68 -40.55 10.28
C VAL A 65 3.94 -39.23 10.12
N ALA A 66 4.40 -38.17 10.80
CA ALA A 66 3.83 -36.83 10.66
C ALA A 66 3.89 -36.32 9.21
N TYR A 67 5.03 -36.52 8.52
CA TYR A 67 5.17 -36.18 7.09
C TYR A 67 4.16 -36.91 6.22
N LYS A 68 3.97 -38.23 6.44
CA LYS A 68 3.03 -39.05 5.66
C LYS A 68 1.57 -38.67 5.90
N MET A 69 1.23 -38.22 7.11
CA MET A 69 -0.11 -37.77 7.48
C MET A 69 -0.37 -36.29 7.15
N THR A 70 0.65 -35.52 6.77
CA THR A 70 0.51 -34.10 6.46
C THR A 70 0.16 -33.92 5.00
N ASP A 71 -1.02 -33.37 4.72
CA ASP A 71 -1.39 -32.92 3.38
C ASP A 71 -1.01 -31.47 3.14
N ILE A 72 -0.81 -31.14 1.85
CA ILE A 72 -0.61 -29.77 1.40
C ILE A 72 -2.02 -29.17 1.35
N PRO A 73 -2.37 -28.24 2.25
CA PRO A 73 -3.69 -27.63 2.22
C PRO A 73 -3.81 -26.73 0.98
N GLU A 74 -5.05 -26.42 0.59
CA GLU A 74 -5.30 -25.39 -0.41
C GLU A 74 -4.88 -24.01 0.13
N PRO A 75 -4.54 -23.06 -0.77
CA PRO A 75 -4.28 -21.68 -0.36
C PRO A 75 -5.45 -21.08 0.42
N HIS A 76 -5.15 -20.25 1.42
CA HIS A 76 -6.18 -19.58 2.22
C HIS A 76 -7.10 -18.72 1.33
N PRO A 77 -8.41 -18.62 1.60
CA PRO A 77 -9.32 -17.78 0.83
C PRO A 77 -8.92 -16.29 0.81
N GLU A 78 -8.36 -15.80 1.92
CA GLU A 78 -7.78 -14.45 2.00
C GLU A 78 -6.59 -14.26 1.05
N THR A 79 -5.96 -15.35 0.63
CA THR A 79 -4.88 -15.33 -0.36
C THR A 79 -5.43 -15.11 -1.79
N ALA A 80 -6.71 -15.39 -2.03
CA ALA A 80 -7.36 -15.14 -3.32
C ALA A 80 -7.91 -13.71 -3.46
N MET A 81 -7.97 -12.94 -2.36
CA MET A 81 -8.54 -11.59 -2.36
C MET A 81 -7.53 -10.59 -2.94
N GLN A 82 -8.00 -9.77 -3.88
CA GLN A 82 -7.19 -8.76 -4.58
C GLN A 82 -7.85 -7.39 -4.42
N SER A 83 -7.12 -6.40 -3.90
CA SER A 83 -7.59 -5.01 -3.84
C SER A 83 -7.89 -4.49 -5.24
N THR A 84 -8.92 -3.64 -5.33
CA THR A 84 -9.15 -2.84 -6.53
C THR A 84 -8.35 -1.55 -6.45
N VAL A 85 -7.60 -1.27 -7.52
CA VAL A 85 -6.77 -0.07 -7.68
C VAL A 85 -7.51 0.96 -8.50
N PHE A 86 -7.40 2.22 -8.11
CA PHE A 86 -7.92 3.38 -8.80
C PHE A 86 -6.75 4.21 -9.33
N VAL A 87 -6.83 4.60 -10.60
CA VAL A 87 -5.88 5.50 -11.25
C VAL A 87 -6.61 6.68 -11.87
N ASP A 88 -5.91 7.79 -12.04
CA ASP A 88 -6.43 9.00 -12.69
C ASP A 88 -6.45 8.87 -14.22
N SER A 89 -6.83 9.95 -14.90
CA SER A 89 -6.91 10.00 -16.36
C SER A 89 -5.56 9.87 -17.09
N HIS A 90 -4.45 10.09 -16.40
CA HIS A 90 -3.08 9.90 -16.91
C HIS A 90 -2.48 8.54 -16.52
N GLY A 91 -3.21 7.74 -15.72
CA GLY A 91 -2.72 6.47 -15.17
C GLY A 91 -1.95 6.63 -13.86
N ASP A 92 -1.96 7.83 -13.26
CA ASP A 92 -1.36 8.06 -11.97
C ASP A 92 -2.17 7.43 -10.84
N TYR A 93 -1.47 6.95 -9.83
CA TYR A 93 -2.09 6.22 -8.74
C TYR A 93 -2.95 7.15 -7.87
N LEU A 94 -4.26 6.89 -7.85
CA LEU A 94 -5.23 7.61 -7.02
C LEU A 94 -5.36 6.95 -5.64
N GLY A 95 -5.58 5.64 -5.60
CA GLY A 95 -5.79 4.89 -4.36
C GLY A 95 -6.24 3.46 -4.59
N ARG A 96 -6.63 2.76 -3.53
CA ARG A 96 -7.13 1.38 -3.61
C ARG A 96 -8.24 1.14 -2.60
N ARG A 97 -9.06 0.12 -2.86
CA ARG A 97 -9.97 -0.49 -1.88
C ARG A 97 -9.67 -1.97 -1.73
N GLY A 98 -9.88 -2.49 -0.53
CA GLY A 98 -9.60 -3.89 -0.17
C GLY A 98 -8.31 -4.05 0.63
N PRO A 99 -8.12 -5.22 1.27
CA PRO A 99 -7.07 -5.40 2.27
C PRO A 99 -5.67 -5.43 1.65
N VAL A 100 -5.48 -6.12 0.52
CA VAL A 100 -4.17 -6.38 -0.09
C VAL A 100 -4.30 -6.43 -1.62
N ASP A 101 -3.51 -5.64 -2.35
CA ASP A 101 -3.37 -5.74 -3.81
C ASP A 101 -2.50 -6.94 -4.14
N ARG A 102 -3.10 -7.91 -4.83
CA ARG A 102 -2.40 -9.07 -5.38
C ARG A 102 -2.79 -9.17 -6.84
N GLN A 103 -1.78 -9.26 -7.70
CA GLN A 103 -1.96 -9.48 -9.14
C GLN A 103 -1.04 -10.63 -9.51
N GLU A 104 -1.64 -11.76 -9.91
CA GLU A 104 -0.87 -12.94 -10.26
C GLU A 104 -0.22 -12.77 -11.63
N VAL A 105 1.08 -13.03 -11.69
CA VAL A 105 1.84 -13.09 -12.95
C VAL A 105 2.57 -14.42 -13.05
N PRO A 106 2.65 -15.02 -14.25
CA PRO A 106 3.49 -16.21 -14.43
C PRO A 106 4.97 -15.83 -14.23
N LEU A 107 5.79 -16.79 -13.76
CA LEU A 107 7.21 -16.53 -13.50
C LEU A 107 7.96 -16.02 -14.74
N SER A 108 7.51 -16.40 -15.94
CA SER A 108 8.06 -15.92 -17.21
C SER A 108 7.91 -14.42 -17.44
N GLN A 109 6.99 -13.75 -16.74
CA GLN A 109 6.85 -12.29 -16.74
C GLN A 109 7.70 -11.61 -15.66
N VAL A 110 8.39 -12.36 -14.80
CA VAL A 110 9.33 -11.82 -13.82
C VAL A 110 10.74 -11.93 -14.40
N PRO A 111 11.46 -10.81 -14.64
CA PRO A 111 12.79 -10.86 -15.23
C PRO A 111 13.76 -11.69 -14.40
N GLY A 112 14.67 -12.41 -15.06
CA GLY A 112 15.61 -13.32 -14.38
C GLY A 112 16.44 -12.63 -13.29
N HIS A 113 16.92 -11.40 -13.54
CA HIS A 113 17.65 -10.63 -12.52
C HIS A 113 16.80 -10.27 -11.30
N VAL A 114 15.48 -10.12 -11.44
CA VAL A 114 14.58 -9.89 -10.30
C VAL A 114 14.37 -11.16 -9.50
N GLN A 115 14.20 -12.30 -10.18
CA GLN A 115 14.12 -13.61 -9.52
C GLN A 115 15.38 -13.89 -8.70
N GLU A 116 16.55 -13.67 -9.30
CA GLU A 116 17.84 -13.88 -8.65
C GLU A 116 18.12 -12.87 -7.52
N ALA A 117 17.62 -11.64 -7.61
CA ALA A 117 17.68 -10.68 -6.50
C ALA A 117 16.99 -11.22 -5.24
N VAL A 118 15.79 -11.78 -5.40
CA VAL A 118 15.02 -12.36 -4.29
C VAL A 118 15.70 -13.62 -3.74
N ILE A 119 16.21 -14.50 -4.62
CA ILE A 119 16.97 -15.69 -4.21
C ILE A 119 18.23 -15.29 -3.43
N ALA A 120 18.99 -14.32 -3.92
CA ALA A 120 20.22 -13.85 -3.28
C ALA A 120 19.94 -13.23 -1.90
N ALA A 121 18.83 -12.51 -1.78
CA ALA A 121 18.41 -11.82 -0.56
C ALA A 121 17.88 -12.78 0.53
N GLU A 122 17.04 -13.74 0.14
CA GLU A 122 16.26 -14.56 1.07
C GLU A 122 16.82 -15.98 1.23
N ASN A 123 17.31 -16.61 0.16
CA ASN A 123 17.65 -18.04 0.16
C ASN A 123 18.64 -18.42 -0.96
N ARG A 124 19.93 -18.14 -0.80
CA ARG A 124 20.96 -18.43 -1.84
C ARG A 124 20.99 -19.89 -2.33
N SER A 125 20.65 -20.85 -1.48
CA SER A 125 20.61 -22.29 -1.85
C SER A 125 19.29 -22.74 -2.50
N PHE A 126 18.35 -21.82 -2.78
CA PHE A 126 16.95 -22.14 -3.10
C PHE A 126 16.81 -23.18 -4.21
N ARG A 127 17.57 -23.00 -5.30
CA ARG A 127 17.53 -23.89 -6.47
C ARG A 127 17.92 -25.34 -6.15
N THR A 128 18.66 -25.57 -5.07
CA THR A 128 19.27 -26.86 -4.72
C THR A 128 18.86 -27.42 -3.36
N ASP A 129 18.26 -26.62 -2.48
CA ASP A 129 17.84 -27.09 -1.16
C ASP A 129 16.61 -28.01 -1.24
N THR A 130 16.25 -28.64 -0.12
CA THR A 130 15.12 -29.59 -0.06
C THR A 130 13.88 -28.95 0.57
N GLY A 131 13.64 -27.66 0.30
CA GLY A 131 12.54 -26.88 0.88
C GLY A 131 12.78 -26.41 2.31
N ILE A 132 13.82 -26.92 2.98
CA ILE A 132 14.32 -26.45 4.28
C ILE A 132 15.84 -26.31 4.20
N ALA A 133 16.44 -25.55 5.11
CA ALA A 133 17.89 -25.37 5.19
C ALA A 133 18.43 -25.94 6.52
N PRO A 134 18.78 -27.25 6.60
CA PRO A 134 19.25 -27.87 7.83
C PRO A 134 20.50 -27.22 8.42
N THR A 135 21.41 -26.76 7.55
CA THR A 135 22.63 -26.04 7.95
C THR A 135 22.30 -24.67 8.53
N ALA A 136 21.30 -23.96 8.01
CA ALA A 136 20.83 -22.69 8.55
C ALA A 136 20.12 -22.90 9.91
N ILE A 137 19.32 -23.95 10.04
CA ILE A 137 18.68 -24.34 11.31
C ILE A 137 19.73 -24.66 12.37
N ALA A 138 20.73 -25.48 12.05
CA ALA A 138 21.81 -25.84 12.97
C ALA A 138 22.64 -24.62 13.40
N ARG A 139 22.93 -23.70 12.45
CA ARG A 139 23.66 -22.46 12.73
C ARG A 139 22.84 -21.50 13.60
N ALA A 140 21.54 -21.37 13.34
CA ALA A 140 20.64 -20.54 14.15
C ALA A 140 20.50 -21.09 15.57
N ALA A 141 20.39 -22.43 15.73
CA ALA A 141 20.36 -23.07 17.04
C ALA A 141 21.67 -22.87 17.81
N LEU A 142 22.82 -22.99 17.13
CA LEU A 142 24.12 -22.71 17.73
C LEU A 142 24.22 -21.25 18.18
N ALA A 143 23.85 -20.30 17.32
CA ALA A 143 23.86 -18.87 17.65
C ALA A 143 22.96 -18.55 18.86
N ALA A 144 21.77 -19.14 18.94
CA ALA A 144 20.87 -18.96 20.08
C ALA A 144 21.49 -19.48 21.41
N VAL A 145 22.24 -20.58 21.36
CA VAL A 145 22.94 -21.13 22.54
C VAL A 145 24.19 -20.34 22.89
N THR A 146 24.89 -19.79 21.90
CA THR A 146 26.15 -19.04 22.11
C THR A 146 25.95 -17.54 22.27
N GLY A 147 24.71 -17.04 22.27
CA GLY A 147 24.40 -15.60 22.37
C GLY A 147 24.78 -14.79 21.12
N GLY A 148 24.90 -15.44 19.96
CA GLY A 148 25.18 -14.78 18.68
C GLY A 148 23.96 -14.04 18.13
N ALA A 149 24.18 -13.16 17.15
CA ALA A 149 23.11 -12.44 16.47
C ALA A 149 22.08 -13.42 15.87
N PRO A 150 20.76 -13.18 16.04
CA PRO A 150 19.73 -14.01 15.44
C PRO A 150 19.87 -14.02 13.90
N GLN A 151 20.03 -15.20 13.31
CA GLN A 151 20.02 -15.34 11.84
C GLN A 151 18.66 -15.86 11.38
N GLY A 152 18.09 -15.20 10.37
CA GLY A 152 16.89 -15.66 9.68
C GLY A 152 17.18 -16.99 8.97
N GLY A 153 16.51 -18.06 9.40
CA GLY A 153 16.77 -19.43 8.90
C GLY A 153 15.65 -20.05 8.07
N SER A 154 14.63 -19.27 7.65
CA SER A 154 13.51 -19.81 6.86
C SER A 154 13.78 -19.71 5.35
N THR A 155 13.59 -20.79 4.63
CA THR A 155 13.72 -20.86 3.16
C THR A 155 12.56 -20.16 2.44
N ILE A 156 12.72 -19.86 1.14
CA ILE A 156 11.64 -19.37 0.28
C ILE A 156 10.44 -20.33 0.33
N THR A 157 10.67 -21.65 0.26
CA THR A 157 9.60 -22.65 0.35
C THR A 157 8.87 -22.59 1.70
N GLN A 158 9.59 -22.43 2.81
CA GLN A 158 8.96 -22.28 4.13
C GLN A 158 8.16 -20.98 4.22
N GLN A 159 8.67 -19.89 3.67
CA GLN A 159 7.95 -18.61 3.65
C GLN A 159 6.70 -18.67 2.77
N TYR A 160 6.76 -19.36 1.62
CA TYR A 160 5.59 -19.58 0.77
C TYR A 160 4.51 -20.38 1.51
N VAL A 161 4.87 -21.50 2.15
CA VAL A 161 3.94 -22.28 2.99
C VAL A 161 3.34 -21.42 4.11
N LYS A 162 4.17 -20.64 4.79
CA LYS A 162 3.73 -19.73 5.87
C LYS A 162 2.69 -18.72 5.37
N ASN A 163 2.93 -18.13 4.20
CA ASN A 163 2.13 -17.00 3.70
C ASN A 163 0.90 -17.44 2.89
N ALA A 164 0.95 -18.58 2.20
CA ALA A 164 -0.14 -19.04 1.33
C ALA A 164 -1.04 -20.09 1.99
N LEU A 165 -0.48 -20.95 2.85
CA LEU A 165 -1.10 -22.24 3.19
C LEU A 165 -1.50 -22.38 4.68
N LEU A 166 -0.94 -21.56 5.56
CA LEU A 166 -1.13 -21.69 7.01
C LEU A 166 -1.68 -20.39 7.62
N SER A 167 -2.36 -20.53 8.76
CA SER A 167 -2.84 -19.38 9.51
C SER A 167 -1.68 -18.57 10.17
N PRO A 168 -1.90 -17.30 10.53
CA PRO A 168 -0.85 -16.41 11.07
C PRO A 168 -0.31 -16.74 12.48
N GLU A 169 -0.86 -17.73 13.20
CA GLU A 169 -0.54 -18.03 14.61
C GLU A 169 0.95 -18.30 14.86
N GLN A 170 1.59 -17.80 15.93
CA GLN A 170 3.04 -18.03 16.13
C GLN A 170 3.37 -19.17 17.12
N THR A 171 3.08 -20.42 16.75
CA THR A 171 3.34 -21.60 17.59
C THR A 171 4.48 -22.51 17.05
N LEU A 172 5.18 -23.20 17.96
CA LEU A 172 6.23 -24.17 17.59
C LEU A 172 5.67 -25.36 16.79
N SER A 173 4.44 -25.79 17.11
CA SER A 173 3.74 -26.83 16.36
C SER A 173 3.47 -26.40 14.92
N ARG A 174 3.04 -25.15 14.70
CA ARG A 174 2.90 -24.60 13.34
C ARG A 174 4.25 -24.53 12.62
N LYS A 175 5.34 -24.12 13.29
CA LYS A 175 6.67 -24.10 12.66
C LYS A 175 7.15 -25.48 12.22
N ALA A 176 6.85 -26.53 12.99
CA ALA A 176 7.11 -27.91 12.59
C ALA A 176 6.26 -28.32 11.39
N ARG A 177 4.96 -27.93 11.38
CA ARG A 177 4.05 -28.16 10.25
C ARG A 177 4.53 -27.45 8.97
N GLU A 178 4.99 -26.20 9.06
CA GLU A 178 5.62 -25.47 7.95
C GLU A 178 6.77 -26.25 7.33
N ALA A 179 7.69 -26.76 8.16
CA ALA A 179 8.84 -27.51 7.68
C ALA A 179 8.42 -28.82 6.96
N LEU A 180 7.45 -29.56 7.50
CA LEU A 180 6.94 -30.78 6.88
C LEU A 180 6.26 -30.50 5.53
N ILE A 181 5.39 -29.49 5.46
CA ILE A 181 4.72 -29.09 4.22
C ILE A 181 5.77 -28.58 3.23
N ALA A 182 6.76 -27.78 3.64
CA ALA A 182 7.80 -27.27 2.76
C ALA A 182 8.61 -28.40 2.10
N VAL A 183 9.02 -29.42 2.87
CA VAL A 183 9.70 -30.62 2.32
C VAL A 183 8.77 -31.40 1.37
N LYS A 184 7.47 -31.50 1.67
CA LYS A 184 6.51 -32.20 0.79
C LYS A 184 6.29 -31.42 -0.50
N LEU A 185 6.14 -30.11 -0.41
CA LEU A 185 5.94 -29.20 -1.53
C LEU A 185 7.16 -29.23 -2.47
N ASP A 186 8.37 -29.16 -1.92
CA ASP A 186 9.62 -29.20 -2.69
C ASP A 186 9.84 -30.50 -3.48
N ARG A 187 9.27 -31.61 -3.00
CA ARG A 187 9.31 -32.91 -3.68
C ARG A 187 8.23 -33.10 -4.74
N THR A 188 7.19 -32.27 -4.72
CA THR A 188 5.99 -32.44 -5.56
C THR A 188 5.81 -31.32 -6.58
N ARG A 189 6.50 -30.19 -6.40
CA ARG A 189 6.50 -29.02 -7.28
C ARG A 189 7.91 -28.66 -7.68
N SER A 190 8.07 -28.11 -8.88
CA SER A 190 9.35 -27.57 -9.34
C SER A 190 9.74 -26.31 -8.55
N LYS A 191 11.04 -25.99 -8.54
CA LYS A 191 11.54 -24.75 -7.92
C LYS A 191 10.93 -23.49 -8.57
N ASP A 192 10.66 -23.54 -9.87
CA ASP A 192 10.04 -22.42 -10.57
C ASP A 192 8.58 -22.23 -10.14
N GLU A 193 7.80 -23.31 -9.99
CA GLU A 193 6.43 -23.22 -9.46
C GLU A 193 6.42 -22.66 -8.03
N ILE A 194 7.35 -23.10 -7.17
CA ILE A 194 7.46 -22.61 -5.80
C ILE A 194 7.86 -21.13 -5.77
N LEU A 195 8.81 -20.72 -6.62
CA LEU A 195 9.23 -19.34 -6.73
C LEU A 195 8.11 -18.45 -7.26
N ALA A 196 7.36 -18.91 -8.26
CA ALA A 196 6.19 -18.22 -8.79
C ALA A 196 5.13 -18.02 -7.68
N GLY A 197 4.82 -19.09 -6.94
CA GLY A 197 3.88 -19.02 -5.81
C GLY A 197 4.36 -18.05 -4.74
N TYR A 198 5.64 -18.11 -4.37
CA TYR A 198 6.23 -17.19 -3.40
C TYR A 198 6.15 -15.73 -3.86
N LEU A 199 6.62 -15.44 -5.07
CA LEU A 199 6.66 -14.09 -5.63
C LEU A 199 5.27 -13.49 -5.85
N ASN A 200 4.22 -14.29 -6.04
CA ASN A 200 2.84 -13.80 -6.10
C ASN A 200 2.17 -13.69 -4.72
N THR A 201 2.76 -14.29 -3.68
CA THR A 201 2.14 -14.33 -2.35
C THR A 201 2.78 -13.35 -1.37
N VAL A 202 4.10 -13.19 -1.42
CA VAL A 202 4.86 -12.46 -0.39
C VAL A 202 4.44 -10.99 -0.31
N TYR A 203 4.29 -10.48 0.92
CA TYR A 203 3.93 -9.09 1.16
C TYR A 203 5.17 -8.19 1.04
N PHE A 204 5.11 -7.21 0.15
CA PHE A 204 6.15 -6.23 -0.11
C PHE A 204 5.90 -4.90 0.62
N GLY A 205 4.90 -4.78 1.48
CA GLY A 205 4.54 -3.48 2.05
C GLY A 205 3.67 -2.65 1.11
N ARG A 206 3.15 -1.52 1.58
CA ARG A 206 2.29 -0.58 0.82
C ARG A 206 1.09 -1.28 0.20
N GLY A 207 0.54 -2.25 0.92
CA GLY A 207 -0.59 -3.02 0.44
C GLY A 207 -0.31 -4.01 -0.68
N ALA A 208 0.94 -4.16 -1.15
CA ALA A 208 1.27 -5.06 -2.24
C ALA A 208 1.62 -6.46 -1.71
N ALA A 209 0.78 -7.46 -1.98
CA ALA A 209 1.18 -8.87 -1.93
C ALA A 209 1.41 -9.39 -3.34
N GLY A 210 2.65 -9.75 -3.61
CA GLY A 210 3.06 -10.21 -4.92
C GLY A 210 3.86 -9.16 -5.71
N ILE A 211 4.74 -9.65 -6.57
CA ILE A 211 5.76 -8.86 -7.25
C ILE A 211 5.17 -7.88 -8.28
N GLN A 212 4.05 -8.22 -8.92
CA GLN A 212 3.36 -7.35 -9.87
C GLN A 212 2.74 -6.13 -9.17
N ALA A 213 2.00 -6.35 -8.08
CA ALA A 213 1.48 -5.27 -7.25
C ALA A 213 2.62 -4.40 -6.69
N ALA A 214 3.73 -5.03 -6.27
CA ALA A 214 4.89 -4.30 -5.76
C ALA A 214 5.55 -3.43 -6.85
N ALA A 215 5.73 -3.94 -8.07
CA ALA A 215 6.28 -3.18 -9.19
C ALA A 215 5.47 -1.91 -9.48
N ARG A 216 4.14 -2.03 -9.50
CA ARG A 216 3.23 -0.92 -9.73
C ARG A 216 3.20 0.07 -8.56
N ASN A 217 3.15 -0.43 -7.33
CA ASN A 217 3.03 0.42 -6.14
C ASN A 217 4.34 1.17 -5.81
N TYR A 218 5.50 0.56 -6.06
CA TYR A 218 6.78 1.20 -5.82
C TYR A 218 7.30 2.00 -7.00
N PHE A 219 7.04 1.59 -8.25
CA PHE A 219 7.69 2.17 -9.43
C PHE A 219 6.74 2.55 -10.57
N GLY A 220 5.47 2.15 -10.52
CA GLY A 220 4.49 2.45 -11.58
C GLY A 220 4.73 1.68 -12.89
N VAL A 221 5.45 0.56 -12.83
CA VAL A 221 5.76 -0.29 -13.99
C VAL A 221 5.21 -1.70 -13.78
N ASP A 222 5.09 -2.47 -14.86
CA ASP A 222 4.77 -3.89 -14.75
C ASP A 222 5.99 -4.71 -14.27
N ALA A 223 5.77 -5.87 -13.65
CA ALA A 223 6.87 -6.72 -13.13
C ALA A 223 7.92 -7.05 -14.21
N LYS A 224 7.48 -7.24 -15.46
CA LYS A 224 8.35 -7.52 -16.62
C LYS A 224 9.32 -6.37 -16.97
N GLU A 225 9.03 -5.16 -16.50
CA GLU A 225 9.80 -3.94 -16.79
C GLU A 225 10.74 -3.57 -15.63
N LEU A 226 10.72 -4.32 -14.53
CA LEU A 226 11.60 -4.10 -13.39
C LEU A 226 13.07 -4.23 -13.79
N THR A 227 13.86 -3.22 -13.45
CA THR A 227 15.32 -3.25 -13.56
C THR A 227 15.96 -4.09 -12.45
N ALA A 228 17.24 -4.45 -12.61
CA ALA A 228 18.00 -5.14 -11.55
C ALA A 228 18.03 -4.35 -10.23
N SER A 229 18.16 -3.03 -10.31
CA SER A 229 18.15 -2.17 -9.12
C SER A 229 16.79 -2.15 -8.42
N GLN A 230 15.69 -2.05 -9.18
CA GLN A 230 14.33 -2.12 -8.64
C GLN A 230 14.03 -3.50 -8.04
N GLY A 231 14.44 -4.58 -8.71
CA GLY A 231 14.33 -5.94 -8.19
C GLY A 231 15.08 -6.14 -6.87
N ALA A 232 16.31 -5.64 -6.77
CA ALA A 232 17.08 -5.67 -5.52
C ALA A 232 16.42 -4.85 -4.40
N ALA A 233 15.77 -3.72 -4.73
CA ALA A 233 15.07 -2.90 -3.75
C ALA A 233 13.84 -3.65 -3.22
N LEU A 234 13.02 -4.25 -4.08
CA LEU A 234 11.89 -5.08 -3.68
C LEU A 234 12.32 -6.30 -2.85
N ALA A 235 13.38 -7.00 -3.27
CA ALA A 235 13.96 -8.10 -2.51
C ALA A 235 14.46 -7.67 -1.12
N SER A 236 14.93 -6.44 -0.97
CA SER A 236 15.35 -5.89 0.32
C SER A 236 14.16 -5.63 1.24
N ILE A 237 13.04 -5.17 0.68
CA ILE A 237 11.84 -4.79 1.43
C ILE A 237 11.16 -6.00 2.09
N VAL A 238 11.12 -7.15 1.41
CA VAL A 238 10.47 -8.40 1.85
C VAL A 238 10.84 -8.82 3.28
N ASN A 239 12.03 -8.44 3.74
CA ASN A 239 12.50 -8.79 5.07
C ASN A 239 11.68 -8.16 6.21
N ILE A 240 11.35 -6.87 6.09
CA ILE A 240 10.59 -6.10 7.09
C ILE A 240 9.63 -5.13 6.39
N PRO A 241 8.64 -5.65 5.63
CA PRO A 241 7.87 -4.86 4.67
C PRO A 241 7.18 -3.65 5.32
N SER A 242 6.50 -3.85 6.44
CA SER A 242 5.80 -2.77 7.17
C SER A 242 6.74 -1.67 7.68
N TYR A 243 7.98 -2.00 8.04
CA TYR A 243 8.96 -1.00 8.46
C TYR A 243 9.40 -0.12 7.30
N TYR A 244 9.58 -0.72 6.12
CA TYR A 244 10.04 -0.03 4.92
C TYR A 244 8.93 0.73 4.16
N GLU A 245 7.68 0.70 4.62
CA GLU A 245 6.61 1.49 3.99
C GLU A 245 6.90 3.00 4.01
N LYS A 246 7.58 3.46 5.08
CA LYS A 246 8.03 4.85 5.26
C LYS A 246 9.30 5.22 4.46
N ALA A 247 9.90 4.28 3.73
CA ALA A 247 11.04 4.58 2.89
C ALA A 247 10.63 5.59 1.78
N GLY A 248 11.44 6.62 1.58
CA GLY A 248 11.16 7.78 0.73
C GLY A 248 10.63 9.01 1.48
N SER A 249 9.90 8.82 2.58
CA SER A 249 9.41 9.93 3.43
C SER A 249 10.20 10.08 4.73
N ASP A 250 10.75 8.98 5.24
CA ASP A 250 11.59 8.93 6.44
C ASP A 250 13.06 8.67 6.03
N PRO A 251 13.97 9.64 6.25
CA PRO A 251 15.38 9.50 5.85
C PRO A 251 16.11 8.32 6.52
N GLU A 252 15.81 8.00 7.77
CA GLU A 252 16.49 6.92 8.50
C GLU A 252 16.08 5.54 7.98
N VAL A 253 14.78 5.36 7.77
CA VAL A 253 14.23 4.14 7.17
C VAL A 253 14.79 3.95 5.76
N THR A 254 14.88 5.04 4.99
CA THR A 254 15.43 5.03 3.62
C THR A 254 16.90 4.62 3.62
N ALA A 255 17.74 5.21 4.48
CA ALA A 255 19.16 4.86 4.58
C ALA A 255 19.36 3.38 4.92
N LYS A 256 18.57 2.84 5.87
CA LYS A 256 18.64 1.41 6.23
C LYS A 256 18.22 0.50 5.07
N LEU A 257 17.26 0.92 4.25
CA LEU A 257 16.86 0.18 3.06
C LEU A 257 17.96 0.21 1.99
N VAL A 258 18.61 1.36 1.79
CA VAL A 258 19.74 1.51 0.85
C VAL A 258 20.87 0.55 1.21
N SER A 259 21.28 0.47 2.48
CA SER A 259 22.33 -0.46 2.89
C SER A 259 21.97 -1.93 2.62
N ARG A 260 20.69 -2.30 2.80
CA ARG A 260 20.22 -3.65 2.47
C ARG A 260 20.20 -3.90 0.96
N TRP A 261 19.79 -2.90 0.17
CA TRP A 261 19.81 -2.93 -1.29
C TRP A 261 21.22 -3.11 -1.85
N GLU A 262 22.21 -2.40 -1.31
CA GLU A 262 23.63 -2.57 -1.67
C GLU A 262 24.10 -4.00 -1.41
N TRP A 263 23.78 -4.54 -0.23
CA TRP A 263 24.12 -5.91 0.12
C TRP A 263 23.48 -6.96 -0.80
N VAL A 264 22.23 -6.75 -1.22
CA VAL A 264 21.57 -7.63 -2.20
C VAL A 264 22.27 -7.56 -3.55
N LEU A 265 22.63 -6.36 -4.02
CA LEU A 265 23.38 -6.21 -5.27
C LEU A 265 24.76 -6.86 -5.22
N ASP A 266 25.47 -6.76 -4.10
CA ASP A 266 26.74 -7.49 -3.89
C ASP A 266 26.51 -9.00 -4.00
N ALA A 267 25.48 -9.52 -3.34
CA ALA A 267 25.13 -10.93 -3.41
C ALA A 267 24.74 -11.39 -4.83
N MET A 268 24.09 -10.54 -5.62
CA MET A 268 23.78 -10.81 -7.03
C MET A 268 25.03 -10.78 -7.93
N ALA A 269 26.00 -9.92 -7.62
CA ALA A 269 27.27 -9.89 -8.35
C ALA A 269 28.10 -11.14 -8.04
N ASP A 270 28.16 -11.54 -6.77
CA ASP A 270 28.86 -12.74 -6.31
C ASP A 270 28.30 -14.03 -6.93
N SER A 271 26.99 -14.09 -7.16
CA SER A 271 26.33 -15.23 -7.83
C SER A 271 26.42 -15.19 -9.34
N GLY A 272 26.91 -14.09 -9.93
CA GLY A 272 26.97 -13.88 -11.38
C GLY A 272 25.63 -13.46 -12.02
N ALA A 273 24.62 -13.14 -11.21
CA ALA A 273 23.32 -12.66 -11.71
C ALA A 273 23.40 -11.25 -12.33
N ILE A 274 24.38 -10.45 -11.91
CA ILE A 274 24.74 -9.18 -12.54
C ILE A 274 26.26 -9.07 -12.70
N THR A 275 26.70 -8.26 -13.66
CA THR A 275 28.12 -7.94 -13.85
C THR A 275 28.60 -6.90 -12.84
N ALA A 276 29.92 -6.86 -12.58
CA ALA A 276 30.54 -5.82 -11.76
C ALA A 276 30.27 -4.40 -12.29
N ALA A 277 30.18 -4.24 -13.61
CA ALA A 277 29.82 -2.96 -14.23
C ALA A 277 28.39 -2.56 -13.87
N GLN A 278 27.41 -3.47 -14.01
CA GLN A 278 26.03 -3.23 -13.60
C GLN A 278 25.92 -2.90 -12.10
N ARG A 279 26.68 -3.60 -11.24
CA ARG A 279 26.77 -3.35 -9.81
C ARG A 279 27.28 -1.93 -9.49
N GLY A 280 28.32 -1.47 -10.19
CA GLY A 280 28.91 -0.14 -9.99
C GLY A 280 28.04 1.02 -10.54
N SER A 281 27.30 0.76 -11.61
CA SER A 281 26.37 1.75 -12.19
C SER A 281 25.01 1.81 -11.47
N ALA A 282 24.68 0.83 -10.63
CA ALA A 282 23.40 0.78 -9.95
C ALA A 282 23.18 2.03 -9.07
N ARG A 283 21.96 2.55 -9.10
CA ARG A 283 21.51 3.66 -8.24
C ARG A 283 20.26 3.24 -7.52
N PHE A 284 20.12 3.66 -6.27
CA PHE A 284 18.92 3.36 -5.50
C PHE A 284 17.72 3.98 -6.22
N PRO A 285 16.68 3.19 -6.54
CA PRO A 285 15.59 3.65 -7.38
C PRO A 285 14.68 4.59 -6.57
N ALA A 286 14.18 5.63 -7.22
CA ALA A 286 13.14 6.47 -6.63
C ALA A 286 11.84 5.67 -6.48
N PHE A 287 11.20 5.79 -5.32
CA PHE A 287 9.88 5.21 -5.10
C PHE A 287 8.81 6.22 -5.50
N ARG A 288 7.71 5.74 -6.09
CA ARG A 288 6.48 6.52 -6.14
C ARG A 288 6.08 6.84 -4.70
N PHE A 289 5.70 8.09 -4.47
CA PHE A 289 5.12 8.46 -3.20
C PHE A 289 3.76 7.79 -3.09
N TYR A 290 3.60 6.98 -2.05
CA TYR A 290 2.37 6.31 -1.71
C TYR A 290 2.07 6.72 -0.27
N PRO A 291 1.13 7.64 -0.01
CA PRO A 291 0.70 7.87 1.36
C PRO A 291 0.17 6.53 1.89
N PRO A 292 0.64 6.02 3.04
CA PRO A 292 0.14 4.77 3.63
C PRO A 292 -1.40 4.80 3.68
N GLY A 293 -2.03 3.63 3.68
CA GLY A 293 -3.47 3.40 3.42
C GLY A 293 -4.50 4.15 4.28
N ASP A 294 -4.10 5.16 5.03
CA ASP A 294 -4.93 6.30 5.43
C ASP A 294 -4.95 7.28 4.25
N THR A 295 -5.96 7.17 3.41
CA THR A 295 -6.15 8.07 2.26
C THR A 295 -6.41 9.48 2.78
N ASP A 296 -5.35 10.26 2.92
CA ASP A 296 -5.39 11.64 3.39
C ASP A 296 -6.34 12.49 2.53
N GLY A 297 -7.30 13.14 3.21
CA GLY A 297 -8.10 14.24 2.69
C GLY A 297 -8.84 13.97 1.37
N GLN A 298 -8.51 14.73 0.33
CA GLN A 298 -9.32 14.82 -0.90
C GLN A 298 -9.43 13.54 -1.70
N ARG A 299 -8.42 12.67 -1.65
CA ARG A 299 -8.39 11.46 -2.48
C ARG A 299 -9.48 10.48 -2.10
N GLN A 300 -9.91 10.46 -0.84
CA GLN A 300 -10.96 9.55 -0.40
C GLN A 300 -12.32 9.89 -1.03
N TYR A 301 -12.67 11.17 -1.17
CA TYR A 301 -13.89 11.56 -1.91
C TYR A 301 -13.89 11.05 -3.35
N LEU A 302 -12.75 11.14 -4.03
CA LEU A 302 -12.60 10.66 -5.40
C LEU A 302 -12.77 9.15 -5.51
N ILE A 303 -12.15 8.41 -4.59
CA ILE A 303 -12.23 6.94 -4.53
C ILE A 303 -13.66 6.51 -4.23
N ASP A 304 -14.35 7.19 -3.31
CA ASP A 304 -15.73 6.86 -2.96
C ASP A 304 -16.68 7.08 -4.14
N ALA A 305 -16.55 8.21 -4.83
CA ALA A 305 -17.30 8.50 -6.05
C ALA A 305 -17.05 7.46 -7.14
N ALA A 306 -15.77 7.18 -7.44
CA ALA A 306 -15.39 6.23 -8.48
C ALA A 306 -15.74 4.79 -8.10
N ALA A 307 -15.65 4.40 -6.82
CA ALA A 307 -16.00 3.05 -6.37
C ALA A 307 -17.51 2.82 -6.44
N ALA A 308 -18.31 3.80 -6.05
CA ALA A 308 -19.77 3.74 -6.18
C ALA A 308 -20.17 3.59 -7.65
N GLU A 309 -19.63 4.41 -8.54
CA GLU A 309 -19.91 4.30 -9.98
C GLU A 309 -19.39 2.98 -10.56
N ALA A 310 -18.14 2.58 -10.27
CA ALA A 310 -17.58 1.34 -10.81
C ALA A 310 -18.40 0.10 -10.41
N ALA A 311 -18.86 0.05 -9.16
CA ALA A 311 -19.72 -1.02 -8.67
C ALA A 311 -21.08 -1.05 -9.42
N ASP A 312 -21.72 0.11 -9.59
CA ASP A 312 -22.96 0.26 -10.37
C ASP A 312 -22.79 -0.20 -11.82
N ARG A 313 -21.73 0.25 -12.50
CA ARG A 313 -21.44 -0.10 -13.91
C ARG A 313 -21.18 -1.59 -14.12
N LEU A 314 -20.63 -2.28 -13.12
CA LEU A 314 -20.36 -3.71 -13.16
C LEU A 314 -21.54 -4.55 -12.65
N GLY A 315 -22.56 -3.94 -12.04
CA GLY A 315 -23.67 -4.65 -11.41
C GLY A 315 -23.24 -5.49 -10.20
N ILE A 316 -22.25 -5.02 -9.44
CA ILE A 316 -21.72 -5.70 -8.25
C ILE A 316 -21.80 -4.77 -7.03
N THR A 317 -21.62 -5.33 -5.83
CA THR A 317 -21.49 -4.53 -4.61
C THR A 317 -20.11 -3.86 -4.50
N GLN A 318 -20.00 -2.78 -3.73
CA GLN A 318 -18.70 -2.14 -3.48
C GLN A 318 -17.72 -3.08 -2.74
N ASP A 319 -18.22 -4.02 -1.92
CA ASP A 319 -17.41 -5.02 -1.23
C ASP A 319 -16.86 -6.09 -2.19
N GLU A 320 -17.63 -6.47 -3.20
CA GLU A 320 -17.15 -7.34 -4.29
C GLU A 320 -16.15 -6.60 -5.16
N LEU A 321 -16.40 -5.32 -5.48
CA LEU A 321 -15.43 -4.47 -6.16
C LEU A 321 -14.12 -4.42 -5.38
N ALA A 322 -14.16 -4.11 -4.08
CA ALA A 322 -12.98 -3.98 -3.23
C ALA A 322 -12.12 -5.25 -3.15
N ARG A 323 -12.70 -6.43 -3.43
CA ARG A 323 -12.02 -7.74 -3.35
C ARG A 323 -11.78 -8.38 -4.71
N GLY A 324 -12.18 -7.73 -5.80
CA GLY A 324 -12.26 -8.31 -7.13
C GLY A 324 -11.02 -8.16 -8.02
N GLY A 325 -9.99 -7.41 -7.57
CA GLY A 325 -8.74 -7.22 -8.30
C GLY A 325 -8.89 -6.40 -9.58
N TYR A 326 -9.74 -5.37 -9.56
CA TYR A 326 -9.95 -4.50 -10.71
C TYR A 326 -8.91 -3.37 -10.74
N THR A 327 -8.63 -2.83 -11.93
CA THR A 327 -8.03 -1.50 -12.10
C THR A 327 -9.06 -0.57 -12.71
N VAL A 328 -9.50 0.42 -11.92
CA VAL A 328 -10.48 1.44 -12.29
C VAL A 328 -9.73 2.67 -12.77
N HIS A 329 -9.78 2.93 -14.06
CA HIS A 329 -9.28 4.17 -14.68
C HIS A 329 -10.37 5.23 -14.58
N THR A 330 -10.10 6.25 -13.78
CA THR A 330 -11.02 7.37 -13.56
C THR A 330 -10.80 8.48 -14.58
N THR A 331 -11.70 9.47 -14.62
CA THR A 331 -11.58 10.66 -15.45
C THR A 331 -10.86 11.82 -14.76
N PHE A 332 -10.58 11.69 -13.47
CA PHE A 332 -9.98 12.74 -12.66
C PHE A 332 -8.58 13.14 -13.17
N ASP A 333 -8.22 14.40 -12.98
CA ASP A 333 -6.86 14.90 -13.13
C ASP A 333 -6.30 15.18 -11.74
N LEU A 334 -5.37 14.34 -11.29
CA LEU A 334 -4.84 14.48 -9.93
C LEU A 334 -4.00 15.75 -9.73
N THR A 335 -3.40 16.27 -10.80
CA THR A 335 -2.58 17.48 -10.73
C THR A 335 -3.46 18.69 -10.51
N ALA A 336 -4.54 18.82 -11.29
CA ALA A 336 -5.54 19.87 -11.11
C ALA A 336 -6.29 19.71 -9.78
N GLN A 337 -6.63 18.47 -9.38
CA GLN A 337 -7.27 18.19 -8.09
C GLN A 337 -6.43 18.66 -6.90
N ASN A 338 -5.14 18.30 -6.86
CA ASN A 338 -4.27 18.64 -5.74
C ASN A 338 -4.04 20.16 -5.67
N ALA A 339 -3.86 20.83 -6.80
CA ALA A 339 -3.72 22.28 -6.85
C ALA A 339 -4.98 23.01 -6.37
N ALA A 340 -6.17 22.53 -6.77
CA ALA A 340 -7.43 23.06 -6.24
C ALA A 340 -7.51 22.91 -4.72
N ALA A 341 -7.07 21.76 -4.19
CA ALA A 341 -7.08 21.50 -2.76
C ALA A 341 -6.13 22.41 -1.98
N GLU A 342 -4.90 22.58 -2.46
CA GLU A 342 -3.89 23.46 -1.90
C GLU A 342 -4.37 24.92 -1.89
N LEU A 343 -4.94 25.40 -2.99
CA LEU A 343 -5.50 26.74 -3.07
C LEU A 343 -6.65 26.99 -2.10
N VAL A 344 -7.55 26.01 -1.95
CA VAL A 344 -8.66 26.13 -1.00
C VAL A 344 -8.17 26.14 0.44
N ASP A 345 -7.11 25.39 0.76
CA ASP A 345 -6.52 25.37 2.10
C ASP A 345 -5.78 26.68 2.42
N ASP A 346 -4.92 27.15 1.50
CA ASP A 346 -4.09 28.35 1.65
C ASP A 346 -4.90 29.64 1.71
N ALA A 347 -5.95 29.74 0.88
CA ALA A 347 -6.71 30.97 0.71
C ALA A 347 -8.05 30.94 1.46
N LYS A 348 -8.24 29.98 2.37
CA LYS A 348 -9.43 29.92 3.23
C LYS A 348 -9.50 31.16 4.11
N PRO A 349 -10.54 31.99 4.00
CA PRO A 349 -10.74 33.11 4.92
C PRO A 349 -10.82 32.60 6.36
N SER A 350 -9.91 33.06 7.21
CA SER A 350 -9.94 32.74 8.62
C SER A 350 -11.07 33.53 9.29
N ALA A 351 -12.05 32.81 9.82
CA ALA A 351 -13.12 33.41 10.61
C ALA A 351 -13.32 32.55 11.87
N LYS A 352 -13.27 33.21 13.04
CA LYS A 352 -13.40 32.55 14.34
C LYS A 352 -14.79 31.91 14.44
N ASP A 353 -14.84 30.66 14.89
CA ASP A 353 -16.08 29.90 15.16
C ASP A 353 -16.99 29.69 13.92
N LEU A 354 -16.38 29.67 12.73
CA LEU A 354 -17.06 29.47 11.45
C LEU A 354 -16.42 28.34 10.65
N GLN A 355 -17.26 27.46 10.14
CA GLN A 355 -16.87 26.44 9.18
C GLN A 355 -17.28 26.90 7.78
N LEU A 356 -16.29 27.25 6.97
CA LEU A 356 -16.48 27.46 5.53
C LEU A 356 -16.44 26.12 4.81
N HIS A 357 -17.51 25.82 4.09
CA HIS A 357 -17.63 24.72 3.16
C HIS A 357 -17.33 25.22 1.75
N THR A 358 -16.49 24.48 1.04
CA THR A 358 -16.12 24.76 -0.34
C THR A 358 -16.27 23.48 -1.14
N SER A 359 -16.90 23.59 -2.30
CA SER A 359 -17.01 22.53 -3.29
C SER A 359 -16.53 23.03 -4.64
N VAL A 360 -15.86 22.16 -5.38
CA VAL A 360 -15.37 22.46 -6.74
C VAL A 360 -15.69 21.29 -7.63
N VAL A 361 -16.35 21.55 -8.75
CA VAL A 361 -16.62 20.57 -9.79
C VAL A 361 -16.11 21.10 -11.12
N ALA A 362 -15.23 20.35 -11.78
CA ALA A 362 -14.87 20.61 -13.17
C ALA A 362 -15.27 19.42 -14.03
N LEU A 363 -15.99 19.65 -15.14
CA LEU A 363 -16.39 18.60 -16.07
C LEU A 363 -16.37 19.07 -17.52
N VAL A 364 -16.20 18.11 -18.44
CA VAL A 364 -16.08 18.34 -19.88
C VAL A 364 -17.47 18.44 -20.53
N PRO A 365 -17.84 19.58 -21.14
CA PRO A 365 -19.10 19.74 -21.88
C PRO A 365 -19.23 18.76 -23.04
N GLY A 366 -20.44 18.23 -23.28
CA GLY A 366 -20.73 17.28 -24.36
C GLY A 366 -20.20 15.86 -24.13
N ASP A 367 -19.27 15.66 -23.20
CA ASP A 367 -18.68 14.38 -22.82
C ASP A 367 -19.22 13.91 -21.45
N GLY A 368 -19.15 14.78 -20.43
CA GLY A 368 -19.56 14.48 -19.06
C GLY A 368 -18.42 13.98 -18.17
N ALA A 369 -17.21 13.80 -18.68
CA ALA A 369 -16.05 13.42 -17.87
C ALA A 369 -15.79 14.44 -16.75
N VAL A 370 -15.83 13.99 -15.49
CA VAL A 370 -15.51 14.81 -14.32
C VAL A 370 -13.99 14.84 -14.12
N ARG A 371 -13.38 16.02 -14.20
CA ARG A 371 -11.93 16.23 -14.09
C ARG A 371 -11.49 16.59 -12.68
N VAL A 372 -12.27 17.40 -11.97
CA VAL A 372 -12.02 17.79 -10.58
C VAL A 372 -13.31 17.62 -9.79
N LEU A 373 -13.18 17.06 -8.58
CA LEU A 373 -14.26 16.87 -7.63
C LEU A 373 -13.71 17.11 -6.22
N TYR A 374 -13.86 18.33 -5.72
CA TYR A 374 -13.45 18.72 -4.37
C TYR A 374 -14.66 18.67 -3.43
N GLY A 375 -14.66 17.73 -2.49
CA GLY A 375 -15.83 17.39 -1.66
C GLY A 375 -15.91 18.10 -0.31
N GLY A 376 -14.88 18.81 0.12
CA GLY A 376 -14.83 19.51 1.42
C GLY A 376 -13.47 19.38 2.11
N ALA A 377 -13.14 20.27 3.04
CA ALA A 377 -11.75 20.47 3.50
C ALA A 377 -11.07 19.25 4.14
N ASP A 378 -11.79 18.48 4.95
CA ASP A 378 -11.22 17.37 5.71
C ASP A 378 -12.17 16.18 5.69
N TYR A 379 -11.79 15.13 4.96
CA TYR A 379 -12.59 13.92 4.84
C TYR A 379 -12.82 13.21 6.18
N ALA A 380 -11.84 13.23 7.09
CA ALA A 380 -11.94 12.54 8.38
C ALA A 380 -12.99 13.19 9.29
N ARG A 381 -13.18 14.51 9.16
CA ARG A 381 -14.20 15.27 9.90
C ARG A 381 -15.51 15.42 9.12
N GLN A 382 -15.45 15.37 7.80
CA GLN A 382 -16.56 15.54 6.88
C GLN A 382 -16.50 14.44 5.80
N PRO A 383 -16.99 13.22 6.07
CA PRO A 383 -17.06 12.19 5.03
C PRO A 383 -18.12 12.52 3.95
N PHE A 384 -18.98 13.49 4.21
CA PHE A 384 -20.04 13.94 3.31
C PHE A 384 -19.46 14.80 2.17
N ASN A 385 -19.72 14.40 0.93
CA ASN A 385 -19.15 15.04 -0.25
C ASN A 385 -20.04 16.21 -0.73
N ASP A 386 -19.67 17.44 -0.39
CA ASP A 386 -20.46 18.62 -0.74
C ASP A 386 -20.59 18.82 -2.26
N ALA A 387 -19.66 18.31 -3.08
CA ALA A 387 -19.73 18.44 -4.53
C ALA A 387 -20.76 17.51 -5.18
N LEU A 388 -21.01 16.34 -4.60
CA LEU A 388 -21.95 15.33 -5.11
C LEU A 388 -23.31 15.38 -4.41
N ASP A 389 -23.27 15.45 -3.08
CA ASP A 389 -24.42 15.27 -2.19
C ASP A 389 -24.85 16.58 -1.52
N GLY A 390 -23.96 17.58 -1.49
CA GLY A 390 -24.21 18.86 -0.83
C GLY A 390 -25.31 19.68 -1.50
N ALA A 391 -26.40 19.91 -0.77
CA ALA A 391 -27.44 20.83 -1.18
C ALA A 391 -27.07 22.25 -0.72
N VAL A 392 -26.63 23.10 -1.66
CA VAL A 392 -26.26 24.50 -1.37
C VAL A 392 -27.35 25.41 -1.92
N GLU A 393 -27.86 26.34 -1.11
CA GLU A 393 -28.91 27.26 -1.55
C GLU A 393 -28.41 28.10 -2.75
N ALA A 394 -29.14 28.05 -3.86
CA ALA A 394 -28.68 28.60 -5.12
C ALA A 394 -28.97 30.10 -5.27
N GLY A 395 -30.14 30.54 -4.78
CA GLY A 395 -30.62 31.91 -4.95
C GLY A 395 -30.50 32.38 -6.41
N THR A 396 -29.82 33.51 -6.61
CA THR A 396 -29.66 34.13 -7.94
C THR A 396 -28.84 33.29 -8.92
N ALA A 397 -28.11 32.26 -8.45
CA ALA A 397 -27.35 31.36 -9.31
C ALA A 397 -28.23 30.53 -10.27
N LEU A 398 -29.54 30.44 -10.01
CA LEU A 398 -30.52 29.76 -10.87
C LEU A 398 -31.26 30.69 -11.83
N GLU A 399 -31.10 32.01 -11.72
CA GLU A 399 -31.77 32.97 -12.61
C GLU A 399 -31.59 32.68 -14.11
N PRO A 400 -30.40 32.25 -14.60
CA PRO A 400 -30.22 31.93 -16.02
C PRO A 400 -31.13 30.79 -16.51
N PHE A 401 -31.54 29.91 -15.60
CA PHE A 401 -32.34 28.73 -15.89
C PHE A 401 -33.83 28.91 -15.52
N ALA A 402 -34.18 29.92 -14.71
CA ALA A 402 -35.51 30.11 -14.15
C ALA A 402 -36.63 30.20 -15.21
N TRP A 403 -36.32 30.80 -16.37
CA TRP A 403 -37.27 31.03 -17.46
C TRP A 403 -37.06 30.11 -18.67
N THR A 404 -36.20 29.11 -18.51
CA THR A 404 -35.82 28.20 -19.58
C THR A 404 -36.51 26.85 -19.38
N LYS A 405 -37.12 26.32 -20.45
CA LYS A 405 -37.64 24.95 -20.45
C LYS A 405 -36.46 23.98 -20.59
N LEU A 406 -36.18 23.24 -19.52
CA LEU A 406 -35.15 22.20 -19.50
C LEU A 406 -35.77 20.81 -19.71
N GLY A 407 -35.10 19.98 -20.53
CA GLY A 407 -35.39 18.57 -20.68
C GLY A 407 -34.74 17.71 -19.61
N ASP A 408 -35.11 16.43 -19.54
CA ASP A 408 -34.52 15.49 -18.59
C ASP A 408 -33.02 15.31 -18.84
N PRO A 409 -32.18 15.17 -17.79
CA PRO A 409 -32.55 15.08 -16.37
C PRO A 409 -32.60 16.43 -15.62
N LEU A 410 -32.51 17.56 -16.34
CA LEU A 410 -32.44 18.91 -15.76
C LEU A 410 -33.81 19.58 -15.58
N SER A 411 -34.90 18.92 -15.99
CA SER A 411 -36.27 19.46 -15.97
C SER A 411 -36.72 20.00 -14.61
N GLY A 412 -36.21 19.44 -13.50
CA GLY A 412 -36.49 19.88 -12.13
C GLY A 412 -35.63 21.05 -11.62
N LEU A 413 -34.47 21.30 -12.24
CA LEU A 413 -33.47 22.24 -11.73
C LEU A 413 -34.01 23.66 -11.45
N PRO A 414 -34.86 24.28 -12.31
CA PRO A 414 -35.33 25.64 -12.06
C PRO A 414 -36.21 25.79 -10.81
N ARG A 415 -36.69 24.68 -10.24
CA ARG A 415 -37.55 24.64 -9.04
C ARG A 415 -36.81 24.19 -7.79
N GLU A 416 -35.54 23.82 -7.91
CA GLU A 416 -34.74 23.36 -6.78
C GLU A 416 -34.15 24.55 -6.02
N ALA A 417 -34.48 24.69 -4.74
CA ALA A 417 -33.89 25.74 -3.91
C ALA A 417 -32.38 25.54 -3.69
N ALA A 418 -31.95 24.27 -3.61
CA ALA A 418 -30.59 23.89 -3.27
C ALA A 418 -30.11 22.70 -4.12
N PRO A 419 -29.72 22.92 -5.39
CA PRO A 419 -29.14 21.88 -6.23
C PRO A 419 -27.74 21.51 -5.74
N THR A 420 -27.27 20.33 -6.15
CA THR A 420 -25.88 19.94 -5.89
C THR A 420 -24.92 20.68 -6.84
N PRO A 421 -23.66 20.93 -6.43
CA PRO A 421 -22.66 21.53 -7.29
C PRO A 421 -22.46 20.80 -8.61
N LEU A 422 -22.43 19.47 -8.59
CA LEU A 422 -22.36 18.68 -9.82
C LEU A 422 -23.57 18.91 -10.74
N ARG A 423 -24.78 19.03 -10.18
CA ARG A 423 -26.01 19.26 -10.96
C ARG A 423 -26.01 20.63 -11.63
N LEU A 424 -25.61 21.68 -10.90
CA LEU A 424 -25.51 23.03 -11.49
C LEU A 424 -24.39 23.11 -12.53
N ALA A 425 -23.23 22.50 -12.25
CA ALA A 425 -22.14 22.38 -13.23
C ALA A 425 -22.61 21.66 -14.50
N SER A 426 -23.40 20.60 -14.37
CA SER A 426 -23.96 19.88 -15.51
C SER A 426 -24.91 20.73 -16.36
N ALA A 427 -25.66 21.64 -15.74
CA ALA A 427 -26.54 22.56 -16.46
C ALA A 427 -25.74 23.60 -17.26
N TRP A 428 -24.72 24.19 -16.65
CA TRP A 428 -23.80 25.09 -17.36
C TRP A 428 -23.04 24.37 -18.49
N ALA A 429 -22.56 23.16 -18.25
CA ALA A 429 -21.92 22.34 -19.28
C ALA A 429 -22.88 21.98 -20.43
N THR A 430 -24.17 21.80 -20.13
CA THR A 430 -25.21 21.59 -21.17
C THR A 430 -25.37 22.85 -22.02
N ALA A 431 -25.40 24.03 -21.41
CA ALA A 431 -25.44 25.30 -22.14
C ALA A 431 -24.18 25.49 -23.00
N ALA A 432 -23.00 25.17 -22.44
CA ALA A 432 -21.72 25.21 -23.12
C ALA A 432 -21.67 24.26 -24.34
N ALA A 433 -22.29 23.08 -24.22
CA ALA A 433 -22.43 22.09 -25.29
C ALA A 433 -23.67 22.32 -26.17
N ARG A 434 -24.12 23.58 -26.31
CA ARG A 434 -25.22 24.00 -27.19
C ARG A 434 -26.52 23.22 -26.96
N GLY A 435 -26.80 22.94 -25.69
CA GLY A 435 -28.01 22.27 -25.23
C GLY A 435 -27.91 20.74 -25.16
N THR A 436 -26.75 20.17 -25.49
CA THR A 436 -26.48 18.74 -25.33
C THR A 436 -26.05 18.44 -23.91
N TYR A 437 -26.91 17.79 -23.14
CA TYR A 437 -26.55 17.25 -21.84
C TYR A 437 -25.74 15.98 -22.03
N ALA A 438 -24.66 15.84 -21.26
CA ALA A 438 -23.90 14.61 -21.13
C ALA A 438 -23.92 14.17 -19.66
N ALA A 439 -24.29 12.92 -19.40
CA ALA A 439 -24.36 12.40 -18.04
C ALA A 439 -22.96 12.40 -17.40
N PRO A 440 -22.77 13.06 -16.24
CA PRO A 440 -21.48 13.08 -15.59
C PRO A 440 -20.99 11.68 -15.25
N TYR A 441 -19.70 11.44 -15.44
CA TYR A 441 -19.08 10.18 -15.05
C TYR A 441 -17.66 10.39 -14.55
N THR A 442 -17.26 9.53 -13.63
CA THR A 442 -15.95 9.50 -12.96
C THR A 442 -15.11 8.30 -13.38
N VAL A 443 -15.73 7.25 -13.96
CA VAL A 443 -15.06 6.00 -14.36
C VAL A 443 -15.01 5.89 -15.88
N GLY A 444 -13.82 6.01 -16.48
CA GLY A 444 -13.61 5.92 -17.92
C GLY A 444 -13.42 4.49 -18.43
N LYS A 445 -12.73 3.63 -17.66
CA LYS A 445 -12.46 2.24 -18.05
C LYS A 445 -12.21 1.39 -16.82
N ILE A 446 -12.65 0.13 -16.83
CA ILE A 446 -12.31 -0.85 -15.79
C ILE A 446 -11.64 -2.03 -16.46
N THR A 447 -10.53 -2.48 -15.90
CA THR A 447 -9.83 -3.70 -16.34
C THR A 447 -9.73 -4.71 -15.21
N ARG A 448 -9.61 -5.99 -15.58
CA ARG A 448 -9.31 -7.10 -14.67
C ARG A 448 -8.34 -8.04 -15.37
N ALA A 449 -7.25 -8.40 -14.70
CA ALA A 449 -6.18 -9.22 -15.29
C ALA A 449 -5.70 -8.71 -16.67
N GLY A 450 -5.63 -7.38 -16.85
CA GLY A 450 -5.20 -6.75 -18.10
C GLY A 450 -6.28 -6.64 -19.20
N HIS A 451 -7.45 -7.27 -19.03
CA HIS A 451 -8.55 -7.19 -19.99
C HIS A 451 -9.57 -6.12 -19.59
N ALA A 452 -10.05 -5.35 -20.56
CA ALA A 452 -11.12 -4.38 -20.33
C ALA A 452 -12.45 -5.10 -20.06
N VAL A 453 -13.06 -4.83 -18.92
CA VAL A 453 -14.39 -5.34 -18.53
C VAL A 453 -15.48 -4.27 -18.64
N TYR A 454 -15.07 -2.99 -18.67
CA TYR A 454 -15.94 -1.85 -18.91
C TYR A 454 -15.18 -0.73 -19.61
N THR A 455 -15.85 -0.01 -20.50
CA THR A 455 -15.36 1.25 -21.10
C THR A 455 -16.53 2.21 -21.22
N ALA A 456 -16.35 3.41 -20.66
CA ALA A 456 -17.37 4.43 -20.68
C ALA A 456 -17.57 4.98 -22.08
N HIS A 457 -18.83 5.32 -22.36
CA HIS A 457 -19.22 6.03 -23.55
C HIS A 457 -20.11 7.20 -23.07
N PRO A 458 -19.88 8.44 -23.54
CA PRO A 458 -20.70 9.59 -23.19
C PRO A 458 -22.17 9.29 -23.42
N ARG A 459 -22.99 9.43 -22.37
CA ARG A 459 -24.44 9.27 -22.46
C ARG A 459 -25.06 10.65 -22.65
N THR A 460 -25.31 11.01 -23.90
CA THR A 460 -25.78 12.34 -24.28
C THR A 460 -27.26 12.39 -24.64
N ARG A 461 -27.88 13.56 -24.51
CA ARG A 461 -29.23 13.88 -24.99
C ARG A 461 -29.41 15.38 -25.10
N THR A 462 -30.30 15.85 -25.97
CA THR A 462 -30.71 17.25 -25.99
C THR A 462 -31.55 17.55 -24.75
N ALA A 463 -31.11 18.52 -23.95
CA ALA A 463 -31.80 18.95 -22.73
C ALA A 463 -32.09 20.47 -22.71
N MET A 464 -31.55 21.23 -23.67
CA MET A 464 -31.92 22.63 -23.90
C MET A 464 -32.06 22.89 -25.39
N GLU A 465 -33.02 23.74 -25.76
CA GLU A 465 -33.12 24.26 -27.13
C GLU A 465 -31.97 25.24 -27.41
N PRO A 466 -31.48 25.37 -28.65
CA PRO A 466 -30.41 26.31 -28.99
C PRO A 466 -30.69 27.76 -28.57
N TYR A 467 -31.93 28.22 -28.70
CA TYR A 467 -32.33 29.56 -28.26
C TYR A 467 -32.15 29.76 -26.74
N ALA A 468 -32.36 28.70 -25.94
CA ALA A 468 -32.17 28.78 -24.51
C ALA A 468 -30.69 29.00 -24.13
N THR A 469 -29.76 28.41 -24.89
CA THR A 469 -28.32 28.61 -24.63
C THR A 469 -27.90 30.06 -24.90
N ASP A 470 -28.50 30.72 -25.89
CA ASP A 470 -28.27 32.13 -26.17
C ASP A 470 -28.82 33.04 -25.05
N VAL A 471 -29.94 32.66 -24.44
CA VAL A 471 -30.51 33.39 -23.30
C VAL A 471 -29.61 33.23 -22.07
N ILE A 472 -29.20 32.00 -21.75
CA ILE A 472 -28.31 31.71 -20.61
C ILE A 472 -26.98 32.47 -20.74
N ALA A 473 -26.42 32.54 -21.95
CA ALA A 473 -25.17 33.26 -22.22
C ALA A 473 -25.24 34.77 -21.92
N LYS A 474 -26.43 35.38 -21.87
CA LYS A 474 -26.61 36.81 -21.51
C LYS A 474 -26.45 37.07 -20.01
N TYR A 475 -26.61 36.05 -19.18
CA TYR A 475 -26.46 36.15 -17.73
C TYR A 475 -25.02 35.90 -17.26
N ALA A 476 -24.12 35.55 -18.16
CA ALA A 476 -22.71 35.34 -17.87
C ALA A 476 -21.88 36.52 -18.40
N TYR A 477 -20.93 36.98 -17.59
CA TYR A 477 -19.92 37.93 -18.00
C TYR A 477 -18.94 37.24 -18.95
N ARG A 478 -18.71 37.79 -20.14
CA ARG A 478 -17.70 37.25 -21.08
C ARG A 478 -16.33 37.81 -20.73
N GLU A 479 -15.40 36.92 -20.41
CA GLU A 479 -14.02 37.29 -20.06
C GLU A 479 -13.16 37.47 -21.30
N SER A 480 -13.12 36.46 -22.17
CA SER A 480 -12.35 36.45 -23.42
C SER A 480 -12.84 35.34 -24.35
N GLY A 481 -13.04 35.66 -25.64
CA GLY A 481 -13.54 34.69 -26.62
C GLY A 481 -14.89 34.08 -26.21
N SER A 482 -14.95 32.75 -26.12
CA SER A 482 -16.13 31.99 -25.67
C SER A 482 -16.19 31.77 -24.15
N LEU A 483 -15.19 32.21 -23.39
CA LEU A 483 -15.15 32.04 -21.95
C LEU A 483 -16.11 32.99 -21.25
N ALA A 484 -17.01 32.42 -20.46
CA ALA A 484 -17.98 33.18 -19.70
C ALA A 484 -18.06 32.72 -18.24
N THR A 485 -18.35 33.67 -17.35
CA THR A 485 -18.44 33.45 -15.91
C THR A 485 -19.74 34.00 -15.37
N HIS A 486 -20.46 33.20 -14.59
CA HIS A 486 -21.64 33.62 -13.85
C HIS A 486 -21.38 33.51 -12.35
N THR A 487 -21.77 34.54 -11.60
CA THR A 487 -21.69 34.57 -10.14
C THR A 487 -23.08 34.84 -9.57
N GLY A 488 -23.50 34.03 -8.59
CA GLY A 488 -24.80 34.16 -7.93
C GLY A 488 -24.78 33.55 -6.52
N GLY A 489 -25.93 33.56 -5.85
CA GLY A 489 -26.06 32.97 -4.52
C GLY A 489 -27.30 33.42 -3.77
N ALA A 490 -27.44 32.94 -2.54
CA ALA A 490 -28.52 33.28 -1.62
C ALA A 490 -28.05 34.34 -0.62
N GLY A 491 -28.28 35.62 -0.98
CA GLY A 491 -27.86 36.76 -0.18
C GLY A 491 -26.36 36.75 0.08
N THR A 492 -25.96 36.84 1.36
CA THR A 492 -24.55 36.76 1.79
C THR A 492 -24.18 35.40 2.38
N ARG A 493 -25.04 34.39 2.24
CA ARG A 493 -24.91 33.08 2.92
C ARG A 493 -24.26 32.02 2.05
N THR A 494 -24.46 32.13 0.73
CA THR A 494 -23.86 31.23 -0.25
C THR A 494 -23.27 32.02 -1.41
N LEU A 495 -22.29 31.43 -2.06
CA LEU A 495 -21.64 31.96 -3.25
C LEU A 495 -21.49 30.82 -4.24
N TRP A 496 -21.94 31.07 -5.46
CA TRP A 496 -21.78 30.21 -6.61
C TRP A 496 -21.04 30.97 -7.68
N GLN A 497 -20.00 30.36 -8.22
CA GLN A 497 -19.31 30.90 -9.38
C GLN A 497 -19.04 29.79 -10.38
N THR A 498 -19.59 29.94 -11.59
CA THR A 498 -19.39 28.99 -12.67
C THR A 498 -18.71 29.67 -13.85
N THR A 499 -17.56 29.14 -14.23
CA THR A 499 -16.79 29.52 -15.42
C THR A 499 -16.96 28.42 -16.46
N TYR A 500 -17.35 28.75 -17.68
CA TYR A 500 -17.63 27.75 -18.70
C TYR A 500 -17.30 28.22 -20.13
N ASP A 501 -16.98 27.24 -20.98
CA ASP A 501 -16.91 27.34 -22.43
C ASP A 501 -17.05 25.93 -23.05
N GLU A 502 -16.85 25.78 -24.36
CA GLU A 502 -16.99 24.49 -25.06
C GLU A 502 -15.98 23.42 -24.58
N GLN A 503 -14.91 23.79 -23.86
CA GLN A 503 -13.85 22.86 -23.43
C GLN A 503 -14.00 22.41 -21.98
N LEU A 504 -14.43 23.29 -21.08
CA LEU A 504 -14.52 22.98 -19.66
C LEU A 504 -15.56 23.85 -18.95
N THR A 505 -16.31 23.23 -18.05
CA THR A 505 -17.13 23.93 -17.05
C THR A 505 -16.54 23.70 -15.67
N VAL A 506 -16.30 24.76 -14.92
CA VAL A 506 -15.83 24.75 -13.53
C VAL A 506 -16.86 25.49 -12.67
N THR A 507 -17.42 24.83 -11.67
CA THR A 507 -18.35 25.42 -10.70
C THR A 507 -17.73 25.33 -9.32
N VAL A 508 -17.65 26.48 -8.64
CA VAL A 508 -17.28 26.58 -7.23
C VAL A 508 -18.51 27.01 -6.44
N ALA A 509 -18.86 26.26 -5.39
CA ALA A 509 -19.93 26.63 -4.47
C ALA A 509 -19.39 26.70 -3.04
N LEU A 510 -19.74 27.78 -2.33
CA LEU A 510 -19.35 28.02 -0.95
C LEU A 510 -20.57 28.33 -0.10
N PHE A 511 -20.56 27.83 1.13
CA PHE A 511 -21.48 28.25 2.19
C PHE A 511 -20.77 28.21 3.54
N ALA A 512 -21.22 29.03 4.48
CA ALA A 512 -20.67 29.05 5.83
C ALA A 512 -21.70 28.58 6.85
N GLN A 513 -21.23 27.92 7.90
CA GLN A 513 -22.05 27.57 9.05
C GLN A 513 -21.30 27.75 10.37
N HIS A 514 -22.04 28.05 11.41
CA HIS A 514 -21.59 27.83 12.78
C HIS A 514 -21.65 26.34 13.07
N PRO A 515 -20.56 25.74 13.59
CA PRO A 515 -20.54 24.32 13.92
C PRO A 515 -21.59 23.98 14.97
N ALA A 516 -21.99 22.70 15.01
CA ALA A 516 -22.90 22.20 16.05
C ALA A 516 -22.28 22.35 17.44
N GLU A 517 -23.07 22.76 18.42
CA GLU A 517 -22.63 22.98 19.80
C GLU A 517 -23.54 22.22 20.77
N GLY A 518 -23.00 21.16 21.39
CA GLY A 518 -23.76 20.27 22.27
C GLY A 518 -24.91 19.58 21.53
N LYS A 519 -26.16 19.93 21.86
CA LYS A 519 -27.38 19.40 21.20
C LYS A 519 -27.90 20.31 20.09
N LEU A 520 -27.31 21.49 19.89
CA LEU A 520 -27.75 22.43 18.86
C LEU A 520 -27.17 22.01 17.50
N PRO A 521 -28.00 21.88 16.46
CA PRO A 521 -27.52 21.58 15.12
C PRO A 521 -26.67 22.74 14.58
N ALA A 522 -25.87 22.46 13.55
CA ALA A 522 -25.18 23.51 12.81
C ALA A 522 -26.17 24.52 12.22
N ARG A 523 -25.75 25.79 12.14
CA ARG A 523 -26.61 26.90 11.69
C ARG A 523 -25.91 27.68 10.59
N THR A 524 -26.61 27.97 9.50
CA THR A 524 -26.06 28.75 8.38
C THR A 524 -25.60 30.14 8.84
N ALA A 525 -24.44 30.56 8.35
CA ALA A 525 -23.80 31.83 8.66
C ALA A 525 -23.60 32.69 7.39
N GLN A 526 -23.14 33.92 7.58
CA GLN A 526 -22.68 34.76 6.48
C GLN A 526 -21.29 34.30 6.01
N LEU A 527 -21.05 34.42 4.71
CA LEU A 527 -19.74 34.17 4.13
C LEU A 527 -18.72 35.21 4.61
N PRO A 528 -17.50 34.79 4.98
CA PRO A 528 -16.40 35.71 5.25
C PRO A 528 -16.04 36.57 4.04
N SER A 529 -15.40 37.71 4.31
CA SER A 529 -14.74 38.51 3.26
C SER A 529 -13.67 37.67 2.54
N GLY A 530 -13.46 37.93 1.23
CA GLY A 530 -12.49 37.22 0.41
C GLY A 530 -13.00 35.92 -0.23
N THR A 531 -14.20 35.43 0.11
CA THR A 531 -14.79 34.22 -0.50
C THR A 531 -14.97 34.34 -2.03
N SER A 532 -15.33 35.52 -2.53
CA SER A 532 -15.42 35.78 -3.98
C SER A 532 -14.05 35.72 -4.67
N GLU A 533 -12.99 36.22 -4.03
CA GLU A 533 -11.63 36.16 -4.56
C GLU A 533 -11.11 34.72 -4.57
N LEU A 534 -11.39 33.97 -3.50
CA LEU A 534 -11.10 32.53 -3.43
C LEU A 534 -11.75 31.78 -4.60
N ALA A 535 -13.05 31.98 -4.83
CA ALA A 535 -13.76 31.32 -5.92
C ALA A 535 -13.15 31.64 -7.30
N LEU A 536 -12.77 32.91 -7.53
CA LEU A 536 -12.15 33.35 -8.79
C LEU A 536 -10.78 32.71 -8.99
N ARG A 537 -9.95 32.67 -7.95
CA ARG A 537 -8.62 32.06 -7.99
C ARG A 537 -8.70 30.55 -8.28
N VAL A 538 -9.61 29.85 -7.59
CA VAL A 538 -9.82 28.41 -7.80
C VAL A 538 -10.32 28.13 -9.23
N ASN A 539 -11.33 28.86 -9.70
CA ASN A 539 -11.83 28.73 -11.08
C ASN A 539 -10.70 28.91 -12.11
N SER A 540 -9.94 30.00 -11.98
CA SER A 540 -8.88 30.35 -12.92
C SER A 540 -7.74 29.33 -12.93
N ASP A 541 -7.27 28.90 -11.76
CA ASP A 541 -6.17 27.94 -11.67
C ASP A 541 -6.56 26.54 -12.17
N VAL A 542 -7.73 26.03 -11.76
CA VAL A 542 -8.25 24.73 -12.24
C VAL A 542 -8.38 24.74 -13.75
N ARG A 543 -8.95 25.81 -14.31
CA ARG A 543 -9.12 25.94 -15.75
C ARG A 543 -7.77 26.00 -16.47
N ASN A 544 -6.82 26.82 -16.03
CA ASN A 544 -5.53 26.98 -16.69
C ASN A 544 -4.70 25.68 -16.72
N ARG A 545 -4.89 24.79 -15.74
CA ARG A 545 -4.22 23.48 -15.70
C ARG A 545 -4.85 22.47 -16.64
N LEU A 546 -6.18 22.42 -16.68
CA LEU A 546 -6.93 21.45 -17.49
C LEU A 546 -7.03 21.87 -18.96
N VAL A 547 -7.08 23.17 -19.21
CA VAL A 547 -7.20 23.78 -20.53
C VAL A 547 -6.17 24.91 -20.64
N PRO A 548 -4.93 24.57 -21.02
CA PRO A 548 -3.88 25.58 -21.17
C PRO A 548 -4.29 26.59 -22.24
N SER A 549 -4.20 27.89 -21.93
CA SER A 549 -4.42 28.95 -22.91
C SER A 549 -3.47 28.78 -24.11
N PRO A 550 -3.94 28.94 -25.36
CA PRO A 550 -3.05 29.00 -26.53
C PRO A 550 -2.11 30.21 -26.48
N TRP A 551 -2.38 31.19 -25.61
CA TRP A 551 -1.51 32.32 -25.29
C TRP A 551 -0.84 32.05 -23.94
N GLY A 552 0.24 31.27 -23.94
CA GLY A 552 0.91 30.84 -22.73
C GLY A 552 1.52 32.00 -21.92
N ALA A 553 1.04 32.17 -20.69
CA ALA A 553 1.82 32.52 -19.50
C ALA A 553 0.86 32.64 -18.31
N ALA A 554 1.21 32.03 -17.18
CA ALA A 554 0.57 32.27 -15.91
C ALA A 554 0.51 33.78 -15.63
N ILE A 555 -0.66 34.30 -15.27
CA ILE A 555 -0.76 35.62 -14.65
C ILE A 555 0.09 35.54 -13.37
N PRO A 556 1.17 36.32 -13.24
CA PRO A 556 1.96 36.32 -12.01
C PRO A 556 1.04 36.69 -10.85
N ALA A 557 1.13 35.95 -9.74
CA ALA A 557 0.45 36.33 -8.51
C ALA A 557 0.73 37.82 -8.22
N PRO A 558 -0.29 38.61 -7.80
CA PRO A 558 -0.05 39.99 -7.40
C PRO A 558 1.00 39.98 -6.30
N LYS A 559 2.12 40.67 -6.52
CA LYS A 559 3.13 40.88 -5.48
C LYS A 559 2.42 41.53 -4.29
N PRO A 560 2.68 41.07 -3.04
CA PRO A 560 2.17 41.77 -1.88
C PRO A 560 2.65 43.21 -1.96
N THR A 561 1.70 44.14 -1.91
CA THR A 561 1.95 45.58 -1.81
C THR A 561 2.83 45.80 -0.59
N SER A 562 4.06 46.24 -0.81
CA SER A 562 4.92 46.77 0.25
C SER A 562 4.19 47.90 0.96
N GLU A 563 4.12 47.81 2.29
CA GLU A 563 3.67 48.87 3.16
C GLU A 563 4.38 50.20 2.84
N PRO A 564 3.73 51.36 3.02
CA PRO A 564 4.38 52.64 2.85
C PRO A 564 5.45 52.82 3.92
N GLU A 565 6.69 53.10 3.48
CA GLU A 565 7.76 53.60 4.34
C GLU A 565 7.23 54.77 5.18
N GLN A 566 7.18 54.55 6.51
CA GLN A 566 7.10 55.65 7.46
C GLN A 566 8.42 56.42 7.38
N ASN A 567 8.40 57.57 6.71
CA ASN A 567 9.44 58.57 6.83
C ASN A 567 9.50 59.05 8.27
N SER A 568 10.63 58.80 8.91
CA SER A 568 11.09 59.54 10.08
C SER A 568 11.73 60.85 9.63
N GLU A 569 11.00 61.96 9.79
CA GLU A 569 11.51 63.24 10.29
C GLU A 569 10.43 63.91 11.16
#